data_AF-A0A2H3JRK8-F1
#
_entry.id   AF-A0A2H3JRK8-F1
#
_cell.length_a   1.000
_cell.length_b   1.000
_cell.length_c   1.000
_cell.angle_alpha   90.00
_cell.angle_beta   90.00
_cell.angle_gamma   90.00
#
_symmetry.space_group_name_H-M   'P 1'
#
loop_
_entity.id
_entity.type
_entity.pdbx_description
1 polymer ?
#
loop_
_entity_poly.entity_id
_entity_poly.type
_entity_poly.pdbx_seq_one_letter_code
_entity_poly.pdbx_strand_id
1 'polypeptide(L)'
;MSHRKRKDSQLSTASCSVLALLLSAVFLLGLATEFNLVPRVHAPSLGAHKKNKPDYHFPNFNKIIHHYTVSERELGLDDPDRRVIVIGDVHGMNRSLHNLLAEIPYSPETDTLMFAGDLMAKSTHAGSLAVLDFITRHKCGRDTHGRAYAVRGNHDQMVVQWRAWRDWFEPLVLAPPLAPVLPADARADPPVRTGWEFLALLEAEWEAARRNDPKGSDPDTWADTARKRAVGTWREEWWRRIPRPGKGDAKKDWAIFEDHYWLAKDVTAEQKVCLYSLPLVLHVPSEHFFVVHAGLLPSDPRRPFTDAHQPLAHSPTADLDSYPVAEFADTVDHNDKDNVIIPYSDTQQALGTPPASKAQAPVVLNGTEEQLRMAQERALLTQVPQNRDPWVLLNMRGVRKKGKVTRNNGKGRQWSKIWNEQIDRCAGFDSRLTMLEPTTRSSRIHGTAFTNPASDHILAEREATATYEDDSAHGELTLPCEPMTVVYGHAATRGLDVKRWSLGLDTGCLYGRKLTGLVLQRGNSTGEESDEDDGDDGDEDDSEDGSGDEEEDIDDEQDDEARARSPSRSPESGNVWKPKTWRRPARFGDEGARLGAELVSVRCPKKGDLALHED
;
A
#
# COMPACT_ATOMS: atom_id res chain seq x y z
N MET A 1 48.12 58.63 -46.23
CA MET A 1 48.54 59.18 -44.93
C MET A 1 47.62 58.65 -43.84
N SER A 2 48.21 58.38 -42.68
CA SER A 2 47.63 57.95 -41.40
C SER A 2 47.62 56.45 -41.10
N HIS A 3 48.41 56.13 -40.07
CA HIS A 3 48.83 54.85 -39.52
C HIS A 3 47.80 54.26 -38.56
N ARG A 4 47.68 52.93 -38.55
CA ARG A 4 47.09 52.14 -37.44
C ARG A 4 48.24 51.55 -36.62
N LYS A 5 48.51 52.07 -35.42
CA LYS A 5 49.48 51.52 -34.46
C LYS A 5 48.80 50.49 -33.55
N ARG A 6 49.34 49.26 -33.53
CA ARG A 6 49.14 48.25 -32.48
C ARG A 6 49.78 48.76 -31.17
N LYS A 7 49.08 48.64 -30.05
CA LYS A 7 49.64 48.79 -28.70
C LYS A 7 49.88 47.39 -28.13
N ASP A 8 51.15 47.04 -27.96
CA ASP A 8 51.58 45.95 -27.09
C ASP A 8 51.56 46.45 -25.63
N SER A 9 50.90 45.74 -24.72
CA SER A 9 51.01 46.01 -23.28
C SER A 9 52.15 45.19 -22.69
N GLN A 10 53.23 45.87 -22.32
CA GLN A 10 54.33 45.30 -21.54
C GLN A 10 53.83 44.88 -20.16
N LEU A 11 53.96 43.59 -19.85
CA LEU A 11 53.80 43.07 -18.50
C LEU A 11 55.06 43.46 -17.71
N SER A 12 54.90 44.25 -16.65
CA SER A 12 56.00 44.73 -15.82
C SER A 12 56.75 43.56 -15.16
N THR A 13 58.08 43.58 -15.25
CA THR A 13 59.01 42.58 -14.68
C THR A 13 58.82 42.36 -13.19
N ALA A 14 58.29 43.35 -12.45
CA ALA A 14 57.94 43.22 -11.04
C ALA A 14 56.79 42.22 -10.78
N SER A 15 55.87 42.06 -11.74
CA SER A 15 54.69 41.20 -11.58
C SER A 15 55.02 39.72 -11.73
N CYS A 16 56.02 39.38 -12.57
CA CYS A 16 56.49 38.00 -12.72
C CYS A 16 57.30 37.52 -11.52
N SER A 17 58.08 38.40 -10.87
CA SER A 17 58.87 38.04 -9.69
C SER A 17 58.01 37.74 -8.46
N VAL A 18 56.91 38.48 -8.28
CA VAL A 18 55.95 38.23 -7.19
C VAL A 18 55.19 36.92 -7.41
N LEU A 19 54.80 36.64 -8.66
CA LEU A 19 54.13 35.38 -8.99
C LEU A 19 55.06 34.18 -8.82
N ALA A 20 56.33 34.31 -9.18
CA ALA A 20 57.34 33.26 -9.00
C ALA A 20 57.63 33.00 -7.50
N LEU A 21 57.65 34.04 -6.66
CA LEU A 21 57.81 33.90 -5.21
C LEU A 21 56.59 33.22 -4.54
N LEU A 22 55.38 33.54 -5.00
CA LEU A 22 54.16 32.89 -4.50
C LEU A 22 54.09 31.41 -4.89
N LEU A 23 54.41 31.10 -6.14
CA LEU A 23 54.38 29.71 -6.63
C LEU A 23 55.48 28.85 -6.00
N SER A 24 56.66 29.41 -5.76
CA SER A 24 57.73 28.72 -5.03
C SER A 24 57.41 28.54 -3.55
N ALA A 25 56.77 29.50 -2.90
CA ALA A 25 56.31 29.37 -1.51
C ALA A 25 55.24 28.28 -1.36
N VAL A 26 54.28 28.20 -2.28
CA VAL A 26 53.24 27.15 -2.27
C VAL A 26 53.83 25.76 -2.55
N PHE A 27 54.78 25.68 -3.49
CA PHE A 27 55.48 24.42 -3.80
C PHE A 27 56.33 23.92 -2.62
N LEU A 28 57.05 24.83 -1.94
CA LEU A 28 57.82 24.49 -0.73
C LEU A 28 56.92 24.12 0.46
N LEU A 29 55.73 24.74 0.60
CA LEU A 29 54.75 24.38 1.61
C LEU A 29 54.18 22.96 1.35
N GLY A 30 53.91 22.63 0.09
CA GLY A 30 53.46 21.30 -0.33
C GLY A 30 54.50 20.20 -0.05
N LEU A 31 55.78 20.48 -0.33
CA LEU A 31 56.88 19.55 -0.01
C LEU A 31 57.09 19.40 1.50
N ALA A 32 56.93 20.47 2.29
CA ALA A 32 57.04 20.40 3.75
C ALA A 32 55.91 19.57 4.40
N THR A 33 54.71 19.57 3.78
CA THR A 33 53.58 18.74 4.24
C THR A 33 53.70 17.27 3.83
N GLU A 34 54.30 16.97 2.66
CA GLU A 34 54.53 15.60 2.18
C GLU A 34 55.66 14.89 2.95
N PHE A 35 56.72 15.61 3.36
CA PHE A 35 57.88 15.04 4.05
C PHE A 35 57.86 15.14 5.59
N ASN A 36 56.73 15.49 6.22
CA ASN A 36 56.56 15.57 7.69
C ASN A 36 57.67 16.38 8.42
N LEU A 37 58.16 17.48 7.82
CA LEU A 37 59.24 18.31 8.39
C LEU A 37 58.75 19.43 9.32
N VAL A 38 57.43 19.52 9.59
CA VAL A 38 56.85 20.43 10.58
C VAL A 38 56.29 19.61 11.74
N PRO A 39 56.80 19.74 12.98
CA PRO A 39 56.24 19.05 14.13
C PRO A 39 54.81 19.56 14.38
N ARG A 40 53.83 18.64 14.32
CA ARG A 40 52.44 18.90 14.70
C ARG A 40 52.40 19.30 16.18
N VAL A 41 52.30 20.61 16.43
CA VAL A 41 51.87 21.14 17.73
C VAL A 41 50.47 20.58 17.98
N HIS A 42 50.36 19.74 19.01
CA HIS A 42 49.08 19.23 19.49
C HIS A 42 48.29 20.39 20.08
N ALA A 43 47.40 20.98 19.29
CA ALA A 43 46.24 21.67 19.85
C ALA A 43 45.40 20.58 20.54
N PRO A 44 45.05 20.72 21.85
CA PRO A 44 44.18 19.76 22.49
C PRO A 44 42.85 19.79 21.75
N SER A 45 42.51 18.63 21.18
CA SER A 45 41.23 18.32 20.60
C SER A 45 40.10 18.80 21.51
N LEU A 46 39.35 19.82 21.09
CA LEU A 46 37.96 20.06 21.53
C LEU A 46 37.06 18.98 20.90
N GLY A 47 37.44 17.72 21.10
CA GLY A 47 36.68 16.53 20.76
C GLY A 47 36.18 15.88 22.04
N ALA A 48 35.53 16.66 22.89
CA ALA A 48 34.78 16.13 24.03
C ALA A 48 33.31 15.95 23.61
N HIS A 49 32.87 14.69 23.61
CA HIS A 49 31.47 14.25 23.48
C HIS A 49 30.78 14.39 22.12
N LYS A 50 31.27 13.66 21.11
CA LYS A 50 30.33 13.00 20.18
C LYS A 50 29.71 11.82 20.94
N LYS A 51 28.77 12.10 21.86
CA LYS A 51 27.93 11.04 22.46
C LYS A 51 27.21 10.39 21.28
N ASN A 52 27.49 9.12 21.00
CA ASN A 52 26.58 8.27 20.25
C ASN A 52 25.25 8.29 21.01
N LYS A 53 24.36 9.23 20.67
CA LYS A 53 23.03 9.28 21.27
C LYS A 53 22.30 8.07 20.70
N PRO A 54 21.86 7.11 21.54
CA PRO A 54 21.15 5.94 21.05
C PRO A 54 19.87 6.39 20.35
N ASP A 55 19.51 5.63 19.32
CA ASP A 55 18.24 5.77 18.61
C ASP A 55 17.08 5.66 19.61
N TYR A 56 16.01 6.39 19.35
CA TYR A 56 14.85 6.38 20.23
C TYR A 56 13.98 5.16 19.87
N HIS A 57 13.78 4.25 20.83
CA HIS A 57 12.96 3.06 20.59
C HIS A 57 11.47 3.42 20.67
N PHE A 58 10.82 3.51 19.51
CA PHE A 58 9.39 3.75 19.41
C PHE A 58 8.58 2.47 19.67
N PRO A 59 7.44 2.55 20.39
CA PRO A 59 6.43 1.50 20.36
C PRO A 59 5.95 1.22 18.94
N ASN A 60 5.41 0.02 18.71
CA ASN A 60 4.75 -0.31 17.45
C ASN A 60 3.42 0.45 17.32
N PHE A 61 3.39 1.43 16.44
CA PHE A 61 2.22 2.26 16.16
C PHE A 61 1.33 1.73 15.02
N ASN A 62 1.65 0.58 14.42
CA ASN A 62 1.01 0.15 13.19
C ASN A 62 -0.43 -0.35 13.38
N LYS A 63 -0.79 -0.90 14.55
CA LYS A 63 -2.14 -1.42 14.85
C LYS A 63 -2.71 -2.33 13.74
N ILE A 64 -1.87 -3.21 13.19
CA ILE A 64 -2.25 -4.06 12.07
C ILE A 64 -3.23 -5.15 12.52
N ILE A 65 -4.34 -5.26 11.79
CA ILE A 65 -5.21 -6.43 11.79
C ILE A 65 -5.08 -7.03 10.40
N HIS A 66 -4.53 -8.24 10.30
CA HIS A 66 -4.21 -8.79 8.99
C HIS A 66 -5.45 -9.06 8.14
N HIS A 67 -6.43 -9.80 8.68
CA HIS A 67 -7.67 -10.08 7.98
C HIS A 67 -8.84 -10.18 8.94
N TYR A 68 -10.04 -10.03 8.39
CA TYR A 68 -11.30 -10.34 9.05
C TYR A 68 -12.15 -11.20 8.13
N THR A 69 -12.70 -12.28 8.67
CA THR A 69 -13.64 -13.14 7.94
C THR A 69 -15.06 -12.65 8.19
N VAL A 70 -15.73 -12.21 7.15
CA VAL A 70 -17.14 -11.79 7.19
C VAL A 70 -18.00 -13.04 7.08
N SER A 71 -18.82 -13.30 8.10
CA SER A 71 -19.73 -14.44 8.07
C SER A 71 -20.89 -14.23 7.08
N GLU A 72 -21.52 -15.33 6.64
CA GLU A 72 -22.70 -15.29 5.77
C GLU A 72 -23.81 -14.38 6.33
N ARG A 73 -24.06 -14.45 7.64
CA ARG A 73 -25.08 -13.64 8.32
C ARG A 73 -24.76 -12.15 8.34
N GLU A 74 -23.49 -11.82 8.54
CA GLU A 74 -23.00 -10.43 8.48
C GLU A 74 -23.12 -9.87 7.06
N LEU A 75 -22.70 -10.67 6.08
CA LEU A 75 -22.78 -10.33 4.66
C LEU A 75 -24.23 -10.09 4.24
N GLY A 76 -25.12 -11.02 4.59
CA GLY A 76 -26.56 -10.90 4.43
C GLY A 76 -27.13 -11.31 3.08
N LEU A 77 -26.34 -11.97 2.23
CA LEU A 77 -26.80 -12.44 0.90
C LEU A 77 -27.57 -13.78 0.96
N ASP A 78 -27.80 -14.30 2.17
CA ASP A 78 -28.77 -15.36 2.45
C ASP A 78 -30.22 -14.87 2.29
N ASP A 79 -30.44 -13.55 2.36
CA ASP A 79 -31.69 -12.88 2.07
C ASP A 79 -31.66 -12.26 0.65
N PRO A 80 -32.54 -12.68 -0.28
CA PRO A 80 -32.54 -12.18 -1.66
C PRO A 80 -32.89 -10.68 -1.78
N ASP A 81 -33.53 -10.10 -0.77
CA ASP A 81 -33.88 -8.67 -0.76
C ASP A 81 -32.72 -7.79 -0.26
N ARG A 82 -31.64 -8.41 0.22
CA ARG A 82 -30.43 -7.71 0.68
C ARG A 82 -29.37 -7.69 -0.40
N ARG A 83 -28.53 -6.65 -0.33
CA ARG A 83 -27.41 -6.44 -1.24
C ARG A 83 -26.16 -6.03 -0.50
N VAL A 84 -25.02 -6.32 -1.11
CA VAL A 84 -23.71 -5.86 -0.69
C VAL A 84 -23.24 -4.79 -1.67
N ILE A 85 -22.73 -3.67 -1.16
CA ILE A 85 -22.21 -2.57 -1.96
C ILE A 85 -20.73 -2.40 -1.60
N VAL A 86 -19.82 -2.67 -2.54
CA VAL A 86 -18.38 -2.46 -2.37
C VAL A 86 -17.95 -1.18 -3.07
N ILE A 87 -17.34 -0.23 -2.37
CA ILE A 87 -16.93 1.08 -2.89
C ILE A 87 -15.40 1.17 -2.96
N GLY A 88 -14.87 1.73 -4.05
CA GLY A 88 -13.45 2.02 -4.22
C GLY A 88 -12.92 3.17 -3.33
N ASP A 89 -11.71 3.64 -3.64
CA ASP A 89 -11.01 4.69 -2.87
C ASP A 89 -11.81 6.00 -2.83
N VAL A 90 -12.08 6.49 -1.62
CA VAL A 90 -12.94 7.67 -1.39
C VAL A 90 -12.12 8.93 -1.18
N HIS A 91 -10.99 8.85 -0.48
CA HIS A 91 -10.09 9.97 -0.17
C HIS A 91 -10.81 11.22 0.35
N GLY A 92 -11.75 11.07 1.28
CA GLY A 92 -12.49 12.19 1.86
C GLY A 92 -13.45 12.90 0.90
N MET A 93 -13.74 12.34 -0.28
CA MET A 93 -14.71 12.88 -1.25
C MET A 93 -16.16 12.63 -0.79
N ASN A 94 -16.53 13.19 0.37
CA ASN A 94 -17.78 12.91 1.07
C ASN A 94 -19.04 13.16 0.22
N ARG A 95 -19.06 14.26 -0.56
CA ARG A 95 -20.17 14.55 -1.48
C ARG A 95 -20.30 13.48 -2.56
N SER A 96 -19.19 13.05 -3.16
CA SER A 96 -19.19 11.99 -4.18
C SER A 96 -19.66 10.66 -3.62
N LEU A 97 -19.26 10.32 -2.39
CA LEU A 97 -19.75 9.14 -1.68
C LEU A 97 -21.28 9.17 -1.56
N HIS A 98 -21.85 10.27 -1.07
CA HIS A 98 -23.30 10.39 -0.90
C HIS A 98 -24.05 10.44 -2.25
N ASN A 99 -23.45 11.02 -3.30
CA ASN A 99 -24.01 10.96 -4.65
C ASN A 99 -24.06 9.52 -5.17
N LEU A 100 -23.02 8.71 -4.93
CA LEU A 100 -23.00 7.31 -5.32
C LEU A 100 -24.05 6.50 -4.54
N LEU A 101 -24.16 6.71 -3.23
CA LEU A 101 -25.16 6.05 -2.39
C LEU A 101 -26.60 6.49 -2.72
N ALA A 102 -26.81 7.72 -3.21
CA ALA A 102 -28.10 8.15 -3.72
C ALA A 102 -28.45 7.49 -5.07
N GLU A 103 -27.45 7.28 -5.93
CA GLU A 103 -27.62 6.56 -7.19
C GLU A 103 -27.84 5.06 -6.94
N ILE A 104 -27.11 4.41 -6.02
CA ILE A 104 -27.35 3.04 -5.57
C ILE A 104 -28.28 3.12 -4.35
N PRO A 105 -29.57 3.43 -4.49
CA PRO A 105 -30.45 4.03 -3.45
C PRO A 105 -30.30 3.39 -2.06
N TYR A 106 -29.27 3.78 -1.29
CA TYR A 106 -28.69 2.97 -0.21
C TYR A 106 -29.59 2.97 1.02
N SER A 107 -29.74 1.81 1.64
CA SER A 107 -30.50 1.60 2.86
C SER A 107 -29.60 0.97 3.93
N PRO A 108 -29.30 1.69 5.02
CA PRO A 108 -28.48 1.15 6.11
C PRO A 108 -29.16 0.02 6.89
N GLU A 109 -30.47 -0.18 6.70
CA GLU A 109 -31.25 -1.24 7.36
C GLU A 109 -31.18 -2.59 6.64
N THR A 110 -30.94 -2.59 5.32
CA THR A 110 -30.94 -3.80 4.48
C THR A 110 -29.58 -4.07 3.87
N ASP A 111 -28.85 -3.04 3.49
CA ASP A 111 -27.62 -3.16 2.71
C ASP A 111 -26.41 -3.35 3.61
N THR A 112 -25.46 -4.13 3.10
CA THR A 112 -24.11 -4.25 3.66
C THR A 112 -23.16 -3.41 2.83
N LEU A 113 -22.42 -2.51 3.47
CA LEU A 113 -21.47 -1.61 2.83
C LEU A 113 -20.04 -2.09 3.09
N MET A 114 -19.22 -2.13 2.05
CA MET A 114 -17.80 -2.46 2.11
C MET A 114 -16.98 -1.39 1.39
N PHE A 115 -15.81 -1.02 1.93
CA PHE A 115 -14.88 -0.09 1.26
C PHE A 115 -13.53 -0.77 0.99
N ALA A 116 -12.95 -0.50 -0.18
CA ALA A 116 -11.65 -1.01 -0.62
C ALA A 116 -10.44 -0.19 -0.06
N GLY A 117 -10.66 0.60 1.00
CA GLY A 117 -9.65 1.40 1.68
C GLY A 117 -9.49 2.80 1.11
N ASP A 118 -8.48 3.51 1.63
CA ASP A 118 -8.18 4.91 1.33
C ASP A 118 -9.44 5.79 1.47
N LEU A 119 -9.98 5.74 2.68
CA LEU A 119 -11.19 6.45 3.07
C LEU A 119 -10.94 7.96 3.21
N MET A 120 -9.75 8.32 3.69
CA MET A 120 -9.37 9.67 4.12
C MET A 120 -8.14 10.21 3.38
N ALA A 121 -7.77 11.44 3.75
CA ALA A 121 -6.62 12.21 3.25
C ALA A 121 -6.75 12.59 1.76
N LYS A 122 -5.82 13.41 1.28
CA LYS A 122 -5.75 13.96 -0.10
C LYS A 122 -6.81 14.98 -0.48
N SER A 123 -8.04 14.88 -0.01
CA SER A 123 -9.10 15.89 -0.23
C SER A 123 -9.13 16.90 0.92
N THR A 124 -10.27 17.53 1.20
CA THR A 124 -10.46 18.44 2.32
C THR A 124 -10.41 17.69 3.65
N HIS A 125 -9.89 18.37 4.67
CA HIS A 125 -9.82 17.82 6.03
C HIS A 125 -11.24 17.50 6.54
N ALA A 126 -12.18 18.42 6.36
CA ALA A 126 -13.59 18.24 6.73
C ALA A 126 -14.23 17.05 6.00
N GLY A 127 -14.00 16.91 4.69
CA GLY A 127 -14.51 15.77 3.92
C GLY A 127 -13.97 14.42 4.42
N SER A 128 -12.69 14.35 4.77
CA SER A 128 -12.08 13.15 5.35
C SER A 128 -12.72 12.76 6.69
N LEU A 129 -12.89 13.71 7.61
CA LEU A 129 -13.56 13.46 8.89
C LEU A 129 -15.04 13.09 8.70
N ALA A 130 -15.73 13.69 7.72
CA ALA A 130 -17.13 13.38 7.42
C ALA A 130 -17.32 11.96 6.87
N VAL A 131 -16.41 11.46 6.02
CA VAL A 131 -16.42 10.07 5.57
C VAL A 131 -16.21 9.10 6.74
N LEU A 132 -15.23 9.40 7.61
CA LEU A 132 -14.95 8.57 8.78
C LEU A 132 -16.13 8.59 9.78
N ASP A 133 -16.74 9.74 10.00
CA ASP A 133 -17.95 9.91 10.80
C ASP A 133 -19.14 9.11 10.23
N PHE A 134 -19.36 9.17 8.92
CA PHE A 134 -20.40 8.40 8.24
C PHE A 134 -20.24 6.89 8.52
N ILE A 135 -19.07 6.31 8.25
CA ILE A 135 -18.87 4.86 8.47
C ILE A 135 -18.92 4.50 9.96
N THR A 136 -18.45 5.39 10.85
CA THR A 136 -18.50 5.17 12.31
C THR A 136 -19.94 5.10 12.80
N ARG A 137 -20.82 6.00 12.33
CA ARG A 137 -22.26 5.99 12.67
C ARG A 137 -22.98 4.75 12.15
N HIS A 138 -22.55 4.23 11.02
CA HIS A 138 -23.02 2.95 10.46
C HIS A 138 -22.37 1.74 11.13
N LYS A 139 -21.82 1.93 12.34
CA LYS A 139 -21.28 0.90 13.22
C LYS A 139 -20.15 0.13 12.53
N CYS A 140 -19.19 0.90 12.00
CA CYS A 140 -17.94 0.40 11.46
C CYS A 140 -17.13 -0.39 12.50
N GLY A 141 -16.68 -1.57 12.09
CA GLY A 141 -15.71 -2.38 12.81
C GLY A 141 -16.21 -3.76 13.19
N ARG A 142 -15.29 -4.58 13.71
CA ARG A 142 -15.52 -6.00 14.04
C ARG A 142 -16.42 -6.20 15.27
N ASP A 143 -16.33 -5.29 16.23
CA ASP A 143 -16.98 -5.45 17.55
C ASP A 143 -18.35 -4.76 17.61
N THR A 144 -18.80 -4.21 16.50
CA THR A 144 -20.05 -3.47 16.37
C THR A 144 -21.03 -4.26 15.52
N HIS A 145 -22.30 -4.33 15.92
CA HIS A 145 -23.37 -5.03 15.18
C HIS A 145 -23.81 -4.25 13.93
N GLY A 146 -22.87 -3.58 13.28
CA GLY A 146 -23.09 -2.78 12.09
C GLY A 146 -23.05 -3.56 10.80
N ARG A 147 -23.24 -2.83 9.70
CA ARG A 147 -23.18 -3.38 8.33
C ARG A 147 -22.24 -2.58 7.45
N ALA A 148 -21.30 -1.85 8.04
CA ALA A 148 -20.27 -1.11 7.34
C ALA A 148 -18.90 -1.71 7.65
N TYR A 149 -18.22 -2.21 6.61
CA TYR A 149 -16.89 -2.78 6.67
C TYR A 149 -15.95 -1.97 5.77
N ALA A 150 -14.67 -1.91 6.12
CA ALA A 150 -13.68 -1.28 5.26
C ALA A 150 -12.34 -1.99 5.46
N VAL A 151 -11.57 -2.16 4.38
CA VAL A 151 -10.16 -2.52 4.50
C VAL A 151 -9.31 -1.29 4.74
N ARG A 152 -8.15 -1.49 5.35
CA ARG A 152 -7.12 -0.47 5.56
C ARG A 152 -6.49 -0.08 4.22
N GLY A 153 -6.55 1.19 3.85
CA GLY A 153 -5.69 1.77 2.80
C GLY A 153 -4.34 2.27 3.32
N ASN A 154 -3.40 2.55 2.41
CA ASN A 154 -2.08 3.08 2.82
C ASN A 154 -2.19 4.50 3.40
N HIS A 155 -3.13 5.32 2.93
CA HIS A 155 -3.40 6.62 3.53
C HIS A 155 -4.04 6.49 4.91
N ASP A 156 -4.95 5.54 5.10
CA ASP A 156 -5.56 5.26 6.40
C ASP A 156 -4.52 4.78 7.41
N GLN A 157 -3.55 3.96 6.97
CA GLN A 157 -2.46 3.44 7.80
C GLN A 157 -1.58 4.56 8.38
N MET A 158 -1.32 5.61 7.61
CA MET A 158 -0.55 6.77 8.09
C MET A 158 -1.30 7.55 9.17
N VAL A 159 -2.63 7.72 9.02
CA VAL A 159 -3.45 8.35 10.08
C VAL A 159 -3.47 7.51 11.35
N VAL A 160 -3.56 6.17 11.23
CA VAL A 160 -3.48 5.24 12.37
C VAL A 160 -2.18 5.40 13.13
N GLN A 161 -1.05 5.39 12.42
CA GLN A 161 0.28 5.51 13.01
C GLN A 161 0.42 6.84 13.76
N TRP A 162 0.00 7.95 13.15
CA TRP A 162 -0.01 9.24 13.82
C TRP A 162 -0.91 9.27 15.05
N ARG A 163 -2.13 8.74 14.97
CA ARG A 163 -3.07 8.69 16.11
C ARG A 163 -2.51 7.85 17.26
N ALA A 164 -1.90 6.71 16.95
CA ALA A 164 -1.32 5.81 17.94
C ALA A 164 -0.08 6.43 18.60
N TRP A 165 0.72 7.16 17.83
CA TRP A 165 1.81 7.95 18.36
C TRP A 165 1.32 9.09 19.27
N ARG A 166 0.26 9.82 18.88
CA ARG A 166 -0.33 10.89 19.72
C ARG A 166 -0.86 10.33 21.04
N ASP A 167 -1.60 9.20 20.99
CA ASP A 167 -2.09 8.48 22.18
C ASP A 167 -0.96 8.13 23.16
N TRP A 168 0.24 7.84 22.63
CA TRP A 168 1.42 7.54 23.43
C TRP A 168 2.17 8.80 23.88
N PHE A 169 2.31 9.82 23.02
CA PHE A 169 3.14 10.99 23.22
C PHE A 169 2.49 12.04 24.13
N GLU A 170 1.22 12.36 23.89
CA GLU A 170 0.47 13.40 24.61
C GLU A 170 0.48 13.23 26.14
N PRO A 171 0.24 12.02 26.70
CA PRO A 171 0.22 11.81 28.15
C PRO A 171 1.62 11.73 28.79
N LEU A 172 2.72 11.77 28.01
CA LEU A 172 4.06 11.74 28.57
C LEU A 172 4.30 12.96 29.45
N VAL A 173 4.94 12.74 30.60
CA VAL A 173 5.38 13.79 31.51
C VAL A 173 6.89 13.71 31.64
N LEU A 174 7.60 14.79 31.27
CA LEU A 174 9.05 14.89 31.45
C LEU A 174 9.36 15.82 32.62
N ALA A 175 10.37 15.44 33.42
CA ALA A 175 10.90 16.35 34.41
C ALA A 175 11.61 17.51 33.69
N PRO A 176 11.37 18.77 34.08
CA PRO A 176 12.14 19.88 33.53
C PRO A 176 13.62 19.62 33.83
N PRO A 177 14.53 19.88 32.89
CA PRO A 177 15.96 19.77 33.18
C PRO A 177 16.28 20.66 34.39
N LEU A 178 17.16 20.19 35.27
CA LEU A 178 17.72 21.03 36.35
C LEU A 178 18.27 22.30 35.69
N ALA A 179 17.62 23.44 35.93
CA ALA A 179 17.91 24.66 35.19
C ALA A 179 19.40 25.03 35.35
N PRO A 180 20.16 25.26 34.26
CA PRO A 180 21.30 26.15 34.37
C PRO A 180 20.76 27.53 34.68
N VAL A 181 21.37 28.23 35.65
CA VAL A 181 21.13 29.66 35.89
C VAL A 181 21.61 30.41 34.66
N LEU A 182 20.72 30.63 33.69
CA LEU A 182 20.98 31.49 32.53
C LEU A 182 20.58 32.92 32.88
N PRO A 183 21.34 33.93 32.41
CA PRO A 183 21.02 35.33 32.65
C PRO A 183 19.70 35.70 31.94
N ALA A 184 18.99 36.68 32.52
CA ALA A 184 17.57 37.01 32.27
C ALA A 184 17.22 37.49 30.84
N ASP A 185 18.21 37.52 29.95
CA ASP A 185 18.20 38.09 28.62
C ASP A 185 18.11 37.03 27.49
N ALA A 186 18.14 35.74 27.82
CA ALA A 186 17.83 34.68 26.85
C ALA A 186 16.31 34.43 26.76
N ARG A 187 15.66 35.00 25.73
CA ARG A 187 14.24 34.82 25.37
C ARG A 187 13.92 33.38 24.92
N ALA A 188 14.06 32.39 25.80
CA ALA A 188 13.55 31.04 25.55
C ALA A 188 12.24 30.88 26.31
N ASP A 189 11.18 30.42 25.63
CA ASP A 189 9.91 30.09 26.28
C ASP A 189 10.13 29.13 27.45
N PRO A 190 9.33 29.25 28.53
CA PRO A 190 9.47 28.38 29.69
C PRO A 190 9.33 26.90 29.30
N PRO A 191 10.07 25.97 29.94
CA PRO A 191 9.91 24.55 29.69
C PRO A 191 8.50 24.06 29.97
N VAL A 192 7.93 23.28 29.04
CA VAL A 192 6.68 22.55 29.26
C VAL A 192 6.94 21.15 29.82
N ARG A 193 5.92 20.57 30.47
CA ARG A 193 6.07 19.33 31.25
C ARG A 193 5.40 18.14 30.60
N THR A 194 4.43 18.36 29.73
CA THR A 194 3.67 17.29 29.08
C THR A 194 3.87 17.27 27.56
N GLY A 195 3.67 16.10 26.95
CA GLY A 195 3.74 15.95 25.50
C GLY A 195 2.63 16.73 24.81
N TRP A 196 1.45 16.79 25.42
CA TRP A 196 0.34 17.62 24.96
C TRP A 196 0.72 19.11 24.91
N GLU A 197 1.28 19.67 25.98
CA GLU A 197 1.73 21.08 26.00
C GLU A 197 2.80 21.35 24.93
N PHE A 198 3.72 20.40 24.73
CA PHE A 198 4.77 20.52 23.74
C PHE A 198 4.21 20.49 22.31
N LEU A 199 3.26 19.62 22.02
CA LEU A 199 2.59 19.60 20.71
C LEU A 199 1.79 20.87 20.48
N ALA A 200 1.02 21.35 21.47
CA ALA A 200 0.29 22.60 21.36
C ALA A 200 1.22 23.79 21.04
N LEU A 201 2.40 23.83 21.65
CA LEU A 201 3.43 24.82 21.35
C LEU A 201 3.93 24.70 19.90
N LEU A 202 4.29 23.49 19.45
CA LEU A 202 4.78 23.28 18.09
C LEU A 202 3.73 23.56 17.02
N GLU A 203 2.49 23.13 17.24
CA GLU A 203 1.35 23.38 16.35
C GLU A 203 1.10 24.89 16.22
N ALA A 204 1.12 25.65 17.32
CA ALA A 204 0.97 27.10 17.30
C ALA A 204 2.14 27.81 16.58
N GLU A 205 3.37 27.35 16.79
CA GLU A 205 4.56 27.89 16.11
C GLU A 205 4.50 27.64 14.59
N TRP A 206 4.07 26.44 14.19
CA TRP A 206 3.89 26.09 12.77
C TRP A 206 2.78 26.92 12.12
N GLU A 207 1.62 27.04 12.76
CA GLU A 207 0.51 27.87 12.25
C GLU A 207 0.88 29.36 12.16
N ALA A 208 1.66 29.87 13.12
CA ALA A 208 2.20 31.22 13.05
C ALA A 208 3.19 31.38 11.89
N ALA A 209 4.08 30.41 11.68
CA ALA A 209 5.01 30.41 10.54
C ALA A 209 4.25 30.44 9.21
N ARG A 210 3.23 29.59 9.04
CA ARG A 210 2.38 29.55 7.83
C ARG A 210 1.61 30.86 7.59
N ARG A 211 1.15 31.54 8.65
CA ARG A 211 0.45 32.82 8.50
C ARG A 211 1.39 33.94 8.07
N ASN A 212 2.62 33.95 8.59
CA ASN A 212 3.61 34.97 8.29
C ASN A 212 4.28 34.77 6.93
N ASP A 213 4.41 33.52 6.49
CA ASP A 213 4.94 33.16 5.18
C ASP A 213 4.11 32.02 4.56
N PRO A 214 2.98 32.33 3.90
CA PRO A 214 2.12 31.34 3.27
C PRO A 214 2.80 30.56 2.15
N LYS A 215 3.86 31.11 1.55
CA LYS A 215 4.72 30.45 0.55
C LYS A 215 5.97 29.81 1.18
N GLY A 216 6.06 29.80 2.50
CA GLY A 216 7.26 29.44 3.26
C GLY A 216 7.63 27.96 3.19
N SER A 217 8.63 27.59 3.99
CA SER A 217 9.19 26.24 4.01
C SER A 217 8.13 25.16 4.22
N ASP A 218 8.24 24.07 3.47
CA ASP A 218 7.40 22.88 3.63
C ASP A 218 7.50 22.31 5.08
N PRO A 219 6.49 21.55 5.53
CA PRO A 219 6.41 21.04 6.90
C PRO A 219 7.68 20.30 7.37
N ASP A 220 8.27 19.48 6.51
CA ASP A 220 9.46 18.70 6.84
C ASP A 220 10.67 19.61 7.03
N THR A 221 10.89 20.56 6.11
CA THR A 221 11.99 21.54 6.22
C THR A 221 11.87 22.39 7.48
N TRP A 222 10.64 22.80 7.83
CA TRP A 222 10.39 23.54 9.07
C TRP A 222 10.67 22.67 10.31
N ALA A 223 10.17 21.44 10.34
CA ALA A 223 10.36 20.52 11.45
C ALA A 223 11.84 20.19 11.66
N ASP A 224 12.60 19.97 10.59
CA ASP A 224 14.05 19.77 10.64
C ASP A 224 14.79 20.98 11.20
N THR A 225 14.37 22.19 10.82
CA THR A 225 14.93 23.43 11.34
C THR A 225 14.63 23.58 12.84
N ALA A 226 13.39 23.30 13.26
CA ALA A 226 13.01 23.33 14.66
C ALA A 226 13.79 22.29 15.50
N ARG A 227 13.98 21.07 14.98
CA ARG A 227 14.81 20.03 15.60
C ARG A 227 16.25 20.48 15.79
N LYS A 228 16.85 21.10 14.77
CA LYS A 228 18.24 21.63 14.85
C LYS A 228 18.36 22.70 15.92
N ARG A 229 17.38 23.62 16.00
CA ARG A 229 17.32 24.67 17.04
C ARG A 229 17.11 24.11 18.44
N ALA A 230 16.46 22.96 18.57
CA ALA A 230 16.19 22.34 19.86
C ALA A 230 17.43 21.72 20.52
N VAL A 231 18.49 21.39 19.76
CA VAL A 231 19.70 20.73 20.28
C VAL A 231 20.31 21.53 21.43
N GLY A 232 20.56 20.88 22.57
CA GLY A 232 21.12 21.53 23.75
C GLY A 232 20.12 22.36 24.57
N THR A 233 18.85 22.40 24.18
CA THR A 233 17.76 23.05 24.93
C THR A 233 16.87 22.00 25.61
N TRP A 234 15.93 22.46 26.44
CA TRP A 234 14.91 21.59 27.06
C TRP A 234 14.02 20.89 26.01
N ARG A 235 13.90 21.45 24.79
CA ARG A 235 13.08 20.90 23.70
C ARG A 235 13.72 19.68 23.03
N GLU A 236 15.02 19.44 23.20
CA GLU A 236 15.74 18.36 22.52
C GLU A 236 15.12 16.98 22.81
N GLU A 237 14.81 16.72 24.08
CA GLU A 237 14.32 15.41 24.51
C GLU A 237 12.88 15.15 24.02
N TRP A 238 12.07 16.20 23.88
CA TRP A 238 10.76 16.11 23.24
C TRP A 238 10.87 15.80 21.74
N TRP A 239 11.73 16.53 21.02
CA TRP A 239 11.94 16.30 19.58
C TRP A 239 12.50 14.90 19.27
N ARG A 240 13.24 14.27 20.19
CA ARG A 240 13.68 12.87 20.02
C ARG A 240 12.54 11.86 20.02
N ARG A 241 11.38 12.22 20.58
CA ARG A 241 10.16 11.41 20.64
C ARG A 241 9.17 11.68 19.52
N ILE A 242 9.51 12.56 18.58
CA ILE A 242 8.74 12.77 17.36
C ILE A 242 9.42 11.98 16.24
N PRO A 243 8.76 10.97 15.64
CA PRO A 243 9.26 10.21 14.50
C PRO A 243 9.73 11.13 13.37
N ARG A 244 10.66 10.64 12.55
CA ARG A 244 11.20 11.39 11.42
C ARG A 244 10.69 10.81 10.11
N PRO A 245 10.57 11.66 9.08
CA PRO A 245 10.46 11.21 7.70
C PRO A 245 11.47 10.11 7.37
N GLY A 246 10.98 9.06 6.70
CA GLY A 246 11.85 8.01 6.17
C GLY A 246 12.75 8.54 5.06
N LYS A 247 13.60 7.67 4.50
CA LYS A 247 14.43 7.99 3.33
C LYS A 247 13.83 7.39 2.06
N GLY A 248 14.10 8.03 0.92
CA GLY A 248 13.72 7.52 -0.40
C GLY A 248 12.21 7.27 -0.50
N ASP A 249 11.84 6.00 -0.69
CA ASP A 249 10.45 5.60 -0.89
C ASP A 249 9.54 5.86 0.34
N ALA A 250 10.13 5.90 1.54
CA ALA A 250 9.48 6.14 2.83
C ALA A 250 9.50 7.63 3.24
N LYS A 251 9.88 8.56 2.35
CA LYS A 251 9.97 10.00 2.67
C LYS A 251 8.66 10.59 3.23
N LYS A 252 7.52 10.03 2.84
CA LYS A 252 6.20 10.52 3.27
C LYS A 252 5.78 9.96 4.62
N ASP A 253 6.41 8.88 5.08
CA ASP A 253 6.09 8.27 6.35
C ASP A 253 6.48 9.24 7.46
N TRP A 254 5.61 9.49 8.44
CA TRP A 254 5.94 10.38 9.58
C TRP A 254 6.30 11.83 9.23
N ALA A 255 5.74 12.39 8.15
CA ALA A 255 5.77 13.83 7.89
C ALA A 255 4.81 14.57 8.85
N ILE A 256 5.36 15.37 9.77
CA ILE A 256 4.59 16.09 10.79
C ILE A 256 3.97 17.36 10.18
N PHE A 257 2.77 17.72 10.62
CA PHE A 257 1.95 18.83 10.08
C PHE A 257 1.48 18.71 8.64
N GLU A 258 1.68 17.56 8.00
CA GLU A 258 0.97 17.17 6.79
C GLU A 258 -0.46 16.70 7.10
N ASP A 259 -1.27 16.48 6.05
CA ASP A 259 -2.69 16.11 6.16
C ASP A 259 -2.95 14.98 7.18
N HIS A 260 -2.14 13.90 7.15
CA HIS A 260 -2.33 12.75 8.03
C HIS A 260 -2.15 13.06 9.52
N TYR A 261 -1.24 13.98 9.85
CA TYR A 261 -0.99 14.41 11.22
C TYR A 261 -2.19 15.16 11.79
N TRP A 262 -2.74 16.09 10.99
CA TRP A 262 -3.92 16.86 11.41
C TRP A 262 -5.15 15.99 11.51
N LEU A 263 -5.38 15.09 10.55
CA LEU A 263 -6.48 14.13 10.65
C LEU A 263 -6.36 13.29 11.93
N ALA A 264 -5.17 12.78 12.24
CA ALA A 264 -4.94 12.03 13.47
C ALA A 264 -5.22 12.84 14.75
N LYS A 265 -4.93 14.15 14.75
CA LYS A 265 -5.25 15.03 15.87
C LYS A 265 -6.76 15.11 16.10
N ASP A 266 -7.53 15.30 15.03
CA ASP A 266 -8.94 15.68 15.10
C ASP A 266 -9.92 14.49 15.02
N VAL A 267 -9.41 13.27 14.77
CA VAL A 267 -10.17 12.02 14.90
C VAL A 267 -10.71 11.86 16.32
N THR A 268 -12.04 11.68 16.44
CA THR A 268 -12.72 11.46 17.73
C THR A 268 -12.42 10.08 18.32
N ALA A 269 -12.77 9.85 19.59
CA ALA A 269 -12.58 8.56 20.23
C ALA A 269 -13.33 7.41 19.53
N GLU A 270 -14.57 7.66 19.08
CA GLU A 270 -15.39 6.67 18.37
C GLU A 270 -14.83 6.38 16.97
N GLN A 271 -14.47 7.44 16.25
CA GLN A 271 -13.80 7.34 14.95
C GLN A 271 -12.47 6.60 15.04
N LYS A 272 -11.70 6.81 16.12
CA LYS A 272 -10.46 6.07 16.39
C LYS A 272 -10.71 4.57 16.55
N VAL A 273 -11.78 4.17 17.23
CA VAL A 273 -12.13 2.75 17.40
C VAL A 273 -12.44 2.11 16.06
N CYS A 274 -13.32 2.74 15.25
CA CYS A 274 -13.58 2.29 13.87
C CYS A 274 -12.26 2.22 13.08
N LEU A 275 -11.47 3.29 13.10
CA LEU A 275 -10.22 3.36 12.36
C LEU A 275 -9.27 2.24 12.80
N TYR A 276 -9.06 1.96 14.08
CA TYR A 276 -8.17 0.86 14.52
C TYR A 276 -8.71 -0.54 14.23
N SER A 277 -10.01 -0.67 13.93
CA SER A 277 -10.62 -1.97 13.64
C SER A 277 -10.45 -2.45 12.21
N LEU A 278 -10.05 -1.58 11.26
CA LEU A 278 -9.98 -1.93 9.84
C LEU A 278 -8.87 -2.98 9.56
N PRO A 279 -9.22 -4.15 8.99
CA PRO A 279 -8.27 -5.18 8.58
C PRO A 279 -7.57 -4.83 7.26
N LEU A 280 -6.45 -5.49 6.93
CA LEU A 280 -5.83 -5.36 5.59
C LEU A 280 -6.62 -6.12 4.51
N VAL A 281 -7.33 -7.19 4.91
CA VAL A 281 -8.11 -8.05 4.02
C VAL A 281 -9.48 -8.35 4.64
N LEU A 282 -10.56 -8.19 3.88
CA LEU A 282 -11.85 -8.83 4.19
C LEU A 282 -11.93 -10.13 3.41
N HIS A 283 -12.17 -11.23 4.10
CA HIS A 283 -12.36 -12.56 3.51
C HIS A 283 -13.84 -12.94 3.64
N VAL A 284 -14.50 -13.22 2.53
CA VAL A 284 -15.92 -13.54 2.48
C VAL A 284 -16.09 -14.98 1.96
N PRO A 285 -15.96 -15.99 2.84
CA PRO A 285 -15.94 -17.39 2.42
C PRO A 285 -17.26 -17.84 1.82
N SER A 286 -18.42 -17.37 2.31
CA SER A 286 -19.73 -17.82 1.81
C SER A 286 -20.00 -17.50 0.34
N GLU A 287 -19.28 -16.51 -0.21
CA GLU A 287 -19.39 -16.12 -1.63
C GLU A 287 -18.00 -16.11 -2.31
N HIS A 288 -16.99 -16.66 -1.63
CA HIS A 288 -15.63 -16.91 -2.13
C HIS A 288 -14.97 -15.72 -2.82
N PHE A 289 -14.89 -14.61 -2.09
CA PHE A 289 -14.14 -13.44 -2.54
C PHE A 289 -13.38 -12.74 -1.41
N PHE A 290 -12.43 -11.90 -1.82
CA PHE A 290 -11.73 -10.99 -0.93
C PHE A 290 -11.98 -9.54 -1.32
N VAL A 291 -11.96 -8.65 -0.32
CA VAL A 291 -11.75 -7.22 -0.53
C VAL A 291 -10.38 -6.88 0.03
N VAL A 292 -9.57 -6.16 -0.75
CA VAL A 292 -8.21 -5.71 -0.39
C VAL A 292 -7.98 -4.30 -0.89
N HIS A 293 -7.00 -3.58 -0.34
CA HIS A 293 -6.68 -2.25 -0.85
C HIS A 293 -5.79 -2.31 -2.10
N ALA A 294 -4.52 -2.71 -1.98
CA ALA A 294 -3.58 -2.66 -3.09
C ALA A 294 -3.47 -3.96 -3.90
N GLY A 295 -3.78 -5.11 -3.29
CA GLY A 295 -3.88 -6.40 -3.99
C GLY A 295 -3.59 -7.63 -3.13
N LEU A 296 -3.75 -8.80 -3.75
CA LEU A 296 -3.49 -10.12 -3.16
C LEU A 296 -2.82 -11.01 -4.21
N LEU A 297 -1.82 -11.80 -3.85
CA LEU A 297 -1.17 -12.72 -4.79
C LEU A 297 -1.76 -14.14 -4.68
N PRO A 298 -1.98 -14.83 -5.82
CA PRO A 298 -2.48 -16.21 -5.83
C PRO A 298 -1.39 -17.25 -5.49
N SER A 299 -0.13 -16.85 -5.47
CA SER A 299 1.04 -17.74 -5.34
C SER A 299 2.28 -16.96 -4.91
N ASP A 300 3.30 -17.65 -4.38
CA ASP A 300 4.62 -17.06 -4.18
C ASP A 300 5.28 -16.80 -5.55
N PRO A 301 5.46 -15.54 -5.98
CA PRO A 301 5.99 -15.21 -7.29
C PRO A 301 7.48 -15.55 -7.46
N ARG A 302 8.14 -16.08 -6.44
CA ARG A 302 9.53 -16.56 -6.51
C ARG A 302 9.62 -18.01 -6.99
N ARG A 303 8.49 -18.70 -7.11
CA ARG A 303 8.38 -20.10 -7.52
C ARG A 303 7.49 -20.23 -8.76
N PRO A 304 7.64 -21.30 -9.56
CA PRO A 304 6.62 -21.67 -10.55
C PRO A 304 5.25 -21.80 -9.89
N PHE A 305 4.17 -21.50 -10.60
CA PHE A 305 2.80 -21.61 -10.06
C PHE A 305 2.37 -23.07 -9.83
N THR A 306 3.07 -24.02 -10.44
CA THR A 306 2.89 -25.47 -10.27
C THR A 306 3.83 -26.11 -9.23
N ASP A 307 4.65 -25.31 -8.53
CA ASP A 307 5.51 -25.83 -7.46
C ASP A 307 4.64 -26.43 -6.35
N ALA A 308 5.00 -27.60 -5.84
CA ALA A 308 4.25 -28.33 -4.82
C ALA A 308 4.07 -27.57 -3.49
N HIS A 309 4.80 -26.46 -3.28
CA HIS A 309 4.62 -25.56 -2.13
C HIS A 309 3.65 -24.40 -2.42
N GLN A 310 3.07 -24.31 -3.62
CA GLN A 310 2.09 -23.28 -3.95
C GLN A 310 0.72 -23.70 -3.43
N PRO A 311 -0.02 -22.77 -2.80
CA PRO A 311 -1.30 -23.08 -2.18
C PRO A 311 -2.39 -23.54 -3.16
N LEU A 312 -2.23 -23.23 -4.45
CA LEU A 312 -3.17 -23.62 -5.52
C LEU A 312 -2.68 -24.83 -6.35
N ALA A 313 -1.48 -25.34 -6.10
CA ALA A 313 -0.90 -26.45 -6.87
C ALA A 313 -1.26 -27.84 -6.32
N HIS A 314 -1.97 -27.90 -5.19
CA HIS A 314 -2.37 -29.13 -4.54
C HIS A 314 -3.67 -28.90 -3.77
N SER A 315 -4.38 -29.99 -3.46
CA SER A 315 -5.53 -29.92 -2.57
C SER A 315 -5.09 -29.43 -1.17
N PRO A 316 -5.84 -28.52 -0.53
CA PRO A 316 -5.48 -27.96 0.77
C PRO A 316 -5.63 -28.98 1.90
N THR A 317 -4.79 -28.86 2.91
CA THR A 317 -4.89 -29.64 4.16
C THR A 317 -5.78 -28.88 5.15
N ALA A 318 -6.92 -29.45 5.54
CA ALA A 318 -7.86 -28.84 6.49
C ALA A 318 -7.50 -29.05 7.95
N ASP A 319 -6.26 -28.72 8.34
CA ASP A 319 -5.91 -28.65 9.76
C ASP A 319 -6.58 -27.39 10.35
N LEU A 320 -7.88 -27.50 10.63
CA LEU A 320 -8.77 -26.41 11.00
C LEU A 320 -8.49 -25.86 12.41
N ASP A 321 -7.67 -26.55 13.22
CA ASP A 321 -7.41 -26.22 14.62
C ASP A 321 -5.92 -25.96 14.96
N SER A 322 -4.99 -26.04 14.00
CA SER A 322 -3.54 -25.90 14.29
C SER A 322 -2.92 -24.56 13.88
N TYR A 323 -3.68 -23.63 13.29
CA TYR A 323 -3.12 -22.34 12.92
C TYR A 323 -3.09 -21.42 14.13
N PRO A 324 -1.90 -21.05 14.65
CA PRO A 324 -1.82 -20.11 15.74
C PRO A 324 -2.45 -18.79 15.30
N VAL A 325 -3.39 -18.29 16.11
CA VAL A 325 -3.72 -16.87 16.14
C VAL A 325 -2.37 -16.17 16.24
N ALA A 326 -1.97 -15.46 15.18
CA ALA A 326 -0.67 -14.82 15.15
C ALA A 326 -0.59 -13.81 16.30
N GLU A 327 0.06 -14.20 17.39
CA GLU A 327 0.74 -13.26 18.27
C GLU A 327 1.81 -12.61 17.42
N PHE A 328 1.53 -11.38 16.99
CA PHE A 328 2.42 -10.55 16.19
C PHE A 328 3.66 -10.21 17.01
N ALA A 329 4.69 -11.05 16.91
CA ALA A 329 6.05 -10.70 17.30
C ALA A 329 6.75 -9.96 16.14
N ASP A 330 6.94 -8.67 16.37
CA ASP A 330 8.12 -7.87 16.09
C ASP A 330 8.91 -8.00 14.76
N THR A 331 8.99 -6.82 14.13
CA THR A 331 10.04 -6.28 13.24
C THR A 331 10.12 -6.75 11.79
N VAL A 332 9.83 -5.80 10.90
CA VAL A 332 10.66 -5.58 9.70
C VAL A 332 11.04 -4.10 9.67
N ASP A 333 12.19 -3.79 10.28
CA ASP A 333 12.95 -2.59 9.91
C ASP A 333 13.72 -2.92 8.62
N HIS A 334 13.55 -2.08 7.61
CA HIS A 334 14.29 -2.15 6.37
C HIS A 334 15.68 -1.56 6.58
N ASN A 335 16.62 -2.38 7.06
CA ASN A 335 18.03 -2.24 6.67
C ASN A 335 18.80 -3.57 6.79
N ASP A 336 19.30 -3.98 5.63
CA ASP A 336 20.26 -5.05 5.43
C ASP A 336 21.57 -4.77 6.18
N LYS A 337 21.91 -5.60 7.18
CA LYS A 337 23.16 -6.40 7.26
C LYS A 337 23.39 -7.03 8.64
N ASP A 338 23.73 -8.32 8.59
CA ASP A 338 24.40 -9.14 9.60
C ASP A 338 23.59 -9.63 10.82
N ASN A 339 23.15 -10.89 10.70
CA ASN A 339 22.70 -11.77 11.77
C ASN A 339 23.79 -11.99 12.83
N VAL A 340 23.49 -11.72 14.11
CA VAL A 340 23.93 -12.56 15.24
C VAL A 340 22.84 -12.57 16.32
N ILE A 341 22.38 -13.77 16.65
CA ILE A 341 21.38 -14.09 17.67
C ILE A 341 22.06 -14.17 19.04
N ILE A 342 21.55 -13.48 20.08
CA ILE A 342 21.73 -13.84 21.49
C ILE A 342 20.40 -13.62 22.26
N PRO A 343 19.89 -14.61 23.03
CA PRO A 343 18.58 -14.55 23.69
C PRO A 343 18.69 -14.25 25.21
N TYR A 344 17.62 -13.69 25.82
CA TYR A 344 17.31 -13.79 27.27
C TYR A 344 15.81 -13.45 27.48
N SER A 345 14.92 -14.38 27.88
CA SER A 345 14.47 -14.79 29.26
C SER A 345 13.73 -13.66 30.00
N ASP A 346 12.59 -13.80 30.70
CA ASP A 346 11.62 -14.84 31.08
C ASP A 346 10.29 -14.07 31.33
N THR A 347 9.07 -14.59 31.18
CA THR A 347 8.38 -15.41 32.19
C THR A 347 6.96 -15.68 31.69
N GLN A 348 6.58 -16.93 31.40
CA GLN A 348 5.24 -17.46 31.69
C GLN A 348 5.33 -18.97 31.98
N GLN A 349 4.76 -19.35 33.11
CA GLN A 349 4.75 -20.71 33.66
C GLN A 349 3.75 -21.62 32.95
N ALA A 350 4.27 -22.78 32.56
CA ALA A 350 3.71 -24.12 32.69
C ALA A 350 2.32 -24.45 32.09
N LEU A 351 2.36 -25.15 30.94
CA LEU A 351 1.57 -26.36 30.68
C LEU A 351 2.39 -27.30 29.77
N GLY A 352 2.39 -28.59 30.08
CA GLY A 352 3.42 -29.56 29.71
C GLY A 352 3.60 -29.87 28.22
N THR A 353 4.84 -30.16 27.86
CA THR A 353 5.30 -30.62 26.54
C THR A 353 4.89 -32.07 26.25
N PRO A 354 4.32 -32.38 25.08
CA PRO A 354 4.38 -33.73 24.51
C PRO A 354 5.60 -33.88 23.58
N PRO A 355 6.09 -35.11 23.35
CA PRO A 355 7.38 -35.37 22.71
C PRO A 355 7.32 -35.19 21.20
N ALA A 356 8.46 -34.79 20.64
CA ALA A 356 8.70 -34.73 19.20
C ALA A 356 8.47 -36.09 18.53
N SER A 357 7.57 -36.13 17.53
CA SER A 357 7.46 -37.27 16.62
C SER A 357 7.26 -36.83 15.18
N LYS A 358 8.26 -37.16 14.35
CA LYS A 358 8.25 -37.60 12.95
C LYS A 358 7.23 -36.97 11.98
N ALA A 359 7.76 -36.42 10.89
CA ALA A 359 7.05 -36.04 9.67
C ALA A 359 5.89 -37.00 9.34
N GLN A 360 4.68 -36.48 9.45
CA GLN A 360 3.47 -37.14 8.97
C GLN A 360 3.25 -36.71 7.51
N ALA A 361 2.97 -37.70 6.66
CA ALA A 361 2.51 -37.48 5.29
C ALA A 361 1.23 -36.61 5.29
N PRO A 362 0.98 -35.82 4.24
CA PRO A 362 -0.19 -34.95 4.19
C PRO A 362 -1.47 -35.79 4.29
N VAL A 363 -2.24 -35.55 5.35
CA VAL A 363 -3.56 -36.15 5.54
C VAL A 363 -4.51 -35.43 4.60
N VAL A 364 -4.88 -36.09 3.49
CA VAL A 364 -5.96 -35.68 2.61
C VAL A 364 -7.27 -35.88 3.38
N LEU A 365 -8.10 -34.84 3.51
CA LEU A 365 -9.39 -34.97 4.18
C LEU A 365 -10.48 -35.44 3.23
N ASN A 366 -11.38 -36.26 3.76
CA ASN A 366 -12.75 -36.40 3.27
C ASN A 366 -13.59 -35.22 3.79
N GLY A 367 -13.22 -33.98 3.46
CA GLY A 367 -14.03 -32.78 3.74
C GLY A 367 -15.09 -32.55 2.66
N THR A 368 -16.13 -31.78 2.95
CA THR A 368 -17.00 -31.26 1.87
C THR A 368 -16.18 -30.30 0.99
N GLU A 369 -16.53 -30.18 -0.29
CA GLU A 369 -15.87 -29.26 -1.25
C GLU A 369 -15.72 -27.84 -0.68
N GLU A 370 -16.76 -27.36 0.00
CA GLU A 370 -16.78 -26.09 0.71
C GLU A 370 -15.65 -25.94 1.76
N GLN A 371 -15.39 -26.99 2.54
CA GLN A 371 -14.32 -26.97 3.55
C GLN A 371 -12.94 -26.89 2.90
N LEU A 372 -12.75 -27.59 1.78
CA LEU A 372 -11.51 -27.51 1.00
C LEU A 372 -11.35 -26.10 0.41
N ARG A 373 -12.42 -25.51 -0.11
CA ARG A 373 -12.39 -24.16 -0.68
C ARG A 373 -12.02 -23.10 0.36
N MET A 374 -12.63 -23.14 1.54
CA MET A 374 -12.26 -22.27 2.65
C MET A 374 -10.80 -22.47 3.09
N ALA A 375 -10.31 -23.71 3.10
CA ALA A 375 -8.91 -24.00 3.45
C ALA A 375 -7.93 -23.46 2.39
N GLN A 376 -8.27 -23.56 1.10
CA GLN A 376 -7.51 -22.99 0.00
C GLN A 376 -7.42 -21.46 0.10
N GLU A 377 -8.54 -20.78 0.34
CA GLU A 377 -8.58 -19.33 0.48
C GLU A 377 -7.71 -18.84 1.63
N ARG A 378 -7.76 -19.54 2.78
CA ARG A 378 -6.88 -19.26 3.93
C ARG A 378 -5.41 -19.55 3.61
N ALA A 379 -5.11 -20.55 2.78
CA ALA A 379 -3.77 -20.84 2.33
C ALA A 379 -3.17 -19.67 1.53
N LEU A 380 -3.97 -18.94 0.73
CA LEU A 380 -3.49 -17.73 0.06
C LEU A 380 -3.04 -16.66 1.06
N LEU A 381 -3.76 -16.48 2.16
CA LEU A 381 -3.41 -15.48 3.18
C LEU A 381 -2.16 -15.89 3.99
N THR A 382 -1.95 -17.18 4.21
CA THR A 382 -0.97 -17.69 5.19
C THR A 382 0.28 -18.32 4.58
N GLN A 383 0.19 -18.87 3.37
CA GLN A 383 1.27 -19.61 2.72
C GLN A 383 1.99 -18.80 1.64
N VAL A 384 1.37 -17.74 1.11
CA VAL A 384 2.03 -16.78 0.21
C VAL A 384 2.77 -15.74 1.06
N PRO A 385 4.12 -15.72 1.11
CA PRO A 385 4.84 -14.89 2.06
C PRO A 385 4.61 -13.39 1.89
N GLN A 386 4.36 -12.95 0.65
CA GLN A 386 4.06 -11.57 0.31
C GLN A 386 2.69 -11.13 0.83
N ASN A 387 1.71 -12.03 0.92
CA ASN A 387 0.39 -11.71 1.46
C ASN A 387 0.43 -11.51 2.98
N ARG A 388 1.49 -11.94 3.67
CA ARG A 388 1.70 -11.73 5.11
C ARG A 388 2.37 -10.41 5.46
N ASP A 389 2.88 -9.69 4.45
CA ASP A 389 3.56 -8.41 4.62
C ASP A 389 2.55 -7.26 4.47
N PRO A 390 2.27 -6.49 5.55
CA PRO A 390 1.36 -5.35 5.49
C PRO A 390 1.75 -4.33 4.42
N TRP A 391 3.04 -4.11 4.20
CA TRP A 391 3.49 -3.15 3.20
C TRP A 391 3.07 -3.59 1.80
N VAL A 392 3.15 -4.89 1.50
CA VAL A 392 2.71 -5.45 0.22
C VAL A 392 1.21 -5.25 0.02
N LEU A 393 0.39 -5.66 0.98
CA LEU A 393 -1.08 -5.55 0.89
C LEU A 393 -1.58 -4.11 0.78
N LEU A 394 -0.81 -3.16 1.31
CA LEU A 394 -1.11 -1.72 1.26
C LEU A 394 -0.53 -1.01 0.03
N ASN A 395 0.47 -1.57 -0.66
CA ASN A 395 1.20 -0.81 -1.68
C ASN A 395 1.39 -1.51 -3.02
N MET A 396 1.16 -2.81 -3.14
CA MET A 396 1.44 -3.59 -4.34
C MET A 396 0.71 -3.02 -5.58
N ARG A 397 1.44 -2.96 -6.71
CA ARG A 397 0.86 -2.67 -8.03
C ARG A 397 1.26 -3.72 -9.06
N GLY A 398 2.42 -4.33 -8.87
CA GLY A 398 2.88 -5.44 -9.70
C GLY A 398 4.04 -6.18 -9.09
N VAL A 399 4.51 -7.18 -9.82
CA VAL A 399 5.58 -8.09 -9.46
C VAL A 399 6.66 -8.00 -10.52
N ARG A 400 7.86 -7.60 -10.11
CA ARG A 400 9.05 -7.53 -10.97
C ARG A 400 9.66 -8.93 -11.17
N LYS A 401 10.67 -9.00 -12.04
CA LYS A 401 11.54 -10.17 -12.18
C LYS A 401 12.03 -10.67 -10.80
N LYS A 402 12.21 -11.98 -10.67
CA LYS A 402 12.60 -12.66 -9.42
C LYS A 402 11.57 -12.54 -8.27
N GLY A 403 10.32 -12.22 -8.59
CA GLY A 403 9.22 -12.19 -7.61
C GLY A 403 9.21 -10.98 -6.66
N LYS A 404 9.95 -9.90 -6.98
CA LYS A 404 9.97 -8.70 -6.14
C LYS A 404 8.71 -7.85 -6.37
N VAL A 405 7.88 -7.71 -5.35
CA VAL A 405 6.72 -6.80 -5.36
C VAL A 405 7.16 -5.35 -5.55
N THR A 406 6.36 -4.56 -6.26
CA THR A 406 6.60 -3.12 -6.42
C THR A 406 5.32 -2.31 -6.35
N ARG A 407 5.46 -1.11 -5.78
CA ARG A 407 4.40 -0.09 -5.69
C ARG A 407 4.31 0.84 -6.90
N ASN A 408 5.16 0.64 -7.91
CA ASN A 408 5.26 1.52 -9.08
C ASN A 408 4.37 1.02 -10.22
N ASN A 409 3.49 1.88 -10.73
CA ASN A 409 2.53 1.55 -11.80
C ASN A 409 3.16 0.95 -13.07
N GLY A 410 4.32 1.48 -13.49
CA GLY A 410 4.98 1.09 -14.74
C GLY A 410 6.08 0.04 -14.60
N LYS A 411 6.15 -0.69 -13.48
CA LYS A 411 7.25 -1.64 -13.25
C LYS A 411 6.70 -3.02 -12.87
N GLY A 412 7.20 -4.05 -13.54
CA GLY A 412 6.79 -5.43 -13.31
C GLY A 412 5.44 -5.76 -13.96
N ARG A 413 5.03 -7.02 -13.80
CA ARG A 413 3.74 -7.52 -14.27
C ARG A 413 2.66 -7.18 -13.26
N GLN A 414 1.53 -6.65 -13.71
CA GLN A 414 0.41 -6.31 -12.84
C GLN A 414 -0.05 -7.54 -12.05
N TRP A 415 -0.25 -7.36 -10.74
CA TRP A 415 -0.64 -8.48 -9.88
C TRP A 415 -2.03 -9.02 -10.27
N SER A 416 -2.97 -8.16 -10.69
CA SER A 416 -4.31 -8.60 -11.09
C SER A 416 -4.28 -9.44 -12.36
N LYS A 417 -3.33 -9.22 -13.28
CA LYS A 417 -3.12 -10.13 -14.43
C LYS A 417 -2.61 -11.50 -13.97
N ILE A 418 -1.65 -11.53 -13.04
CA ILE A 418 -1.13 -12.78 -12.45
C ILE A 418 -2.26 -13.54 -11.74
N TRP A 419 -3.10 -12.82 -11.00
CA TRP A 419 -4.28 -13.38 -10.33
C TRP A 419 -5.19 -14.11 -11.32
N ASN A 420 -5.71 -13.39 -12.32
CA ASN A 420 -6.67 -13.97 -13.26
C ASN A 420 -6.09 -15.18 -14.00
N GLU A 421 -4.86 -15.08 -14.51
CA GLU A 421 -4.25 -16.19 -15.26
C GLU A 421 -4.02 -17.48 -14.45
N GLN A 422 -3.88 -17.38 -13.13
CA GLN A 422 -3.76 -18.55 -12.27
C GLN A 422 -5.12 -19.06 -11.82
N ILE A 423 -6.04 -18.16 -11.48
CA ILE A 423 -7.40 -18.52 -11.08
C ILE A 423 -8.20 -19.11 -12.26
N ASP A 424 -7.96 -18.68 -13.50
CA ASP A 424 -8.54 -19.27 -14.72
C ASP A 424 -8.14 -20.74 -14.92
N ARG A 425 -7.08 -21.22 -14.24
CA ARG A 425 -6.60 -22.60 -14.33
C ARG A 425 -7.24 -23.51 -13.29
N CYS A 426 -7.99 -22.96 -12.33
CA CYS A 426 -8.67 -23.71 -11.29
C CYS A 426 -9.80 -24.56 -11.90
N ALA A 427 -9.72 -25.88 -11.72
CA ALA A 427 -10.66 -26.86 -12.29
C ALA A 427 -11.45 -27.66 -11.25
N GLY A 428 -11.35 -27.28 -9.98
CA GLY A 428 -12.00 -27.89 -8.82
C GLY A 428 -11.20 -28.97 -8.11
N PHE A 429 -11.78 -29.51 -7.04
CA PHE A 429 -11.09 -30.44 -6.13
C PHE A 429 -11.20 -31.94 -6.50
N ASP A 430 -11.81 -32.30 -7.63
CA ASP A 430 -12.05 -33.71 -8.00
C ASP A 430 -11.43 -34.16 -9.35
N SER A 431 -11.08 -35.46 -9.33
CA SER A 431 -11.15 -36.47 -10.41
C SER A 431 -9.82 -37.11 -10.83
N ARG A 432 -9.41 -38.20 -10.16
CA ARG A 432 -8.41 -39.20 -10.62
C ARG A 432 -7.00 -38.70 -11.02
N LEU A 433 -6.75 -37.39 -11.03
CA LEU A 433 -5.53 -36.72 -11.51
C LEU A 433 -4.57 -36.35 -10.37
N THR A 434 -5.02 -36.44 -9.11
CA THR A 434 -4.19 -36.24 -7.91
C THR A 434 -3.21 -37.40 -7.62
N MET A 435 -3.17 -38.44 -8.48
CA MET A 435 -2.36 -39.65 -8.32
C MET A 435 -1.02 -39.65 -9.08
N LEU A 436 -0.57 -38.54 -9.66
CA LEU A 436 0.81 -38.45 -10.15
C LEU A 436 1.70 -37.87 -9.04
N GLU A 437 1.96 -38.68 -8.02
CA GLU A 437 3.08 -38.42 -7.10
C GLU A 437 4.43 -38.49 -7.84
N PRO A 438 5.44 -37.72 -7.39
CA PRO A 438 6.78 -37.73 -7.95
C PRO A 438 7.58 -38.94 -7.46
N THR A 439 7.31 -40.13 -8.00
CA THR A 439 8.19 -41.28 -7.73
C THR A 439 9.40 -41.25 -8.66
N THR A 440 10.56 -41.05 -8.06
CA THR A 440 11.87 -41.41 -8.60
C THR A 440 11.86 -42.81 -9.22
N ARG A 441 12.13 -42.93 -10.52
CA ARG A 441 13.14 -43.80 -11.15
C ARG A 441 12.84 -44.03 -12.63
N SER A 442 13.81 -43.69 -13.46
CA SER A 442 14.45 -44.62 -14.40
C SER A 442 13.55 -45.68 -15.05
N SER A 443 13.19 -45.41 -16.31
CA SER A 443 13.20 -46.38 -17.44
C SER A 443 12.24 -47.58 -17.37
N ARG A 444 11.11 -47.51 -18.08
CA ARG A 444 10.82 -48.21 -19.37
C ARG A 444 9.31 -48.35 -19.62
N ILE A 445 8.95 -48.03 -20.87
CA ILE A 445 7.68 -48.26 -21.58
C ILE A 445 7.68 -49.73 -22.09
N HIS A 446 6.62 -50.54 -21.98
CA HIS A 446 5.49 -50.78 -22.92
C HIS A 446 4.60 -51.89 -22.29
N GLY A 447 3.29 -52.03 -22.50
CA GLY A 447 2.49 -51.77 -23.69
C GLY A 447 1.97 -53.10 -24.29
N THR A 448 0.82 -53.54 -23.76
CA THR A 448 -0.30 -54.30 -24.39
C THR A 448 -0.14 -55.56 -25.28
N ALA A 449 -0.91 -56.59 -24.88
CA ALA A 449 -1.82 -57.47 -25.66
C ALA A 449 -1.32 -58.75 -26.39
N PHE A 450 -1.83 -59.89 -25.88
CA PHE A 450 -2.29 -61.14 -26.52
C PHE A 450 -1.52 -61.75 -27.72
N THR A 451 -0.88 -62.92 -27.50
CA THR A 451 -1.34 -64.28 -27.90
C THR A 451 -0.28 -65.35 -27.49
N ASN A 452 -0.75 -66.55 -27.12
CA ASN A 452 0.02 -67.77 -26.79
C ASN A 452 0.51 -68.50 -28.09
N PRO A 453 1.35 -69.57 -28.05
CA PRO A 453 2.15 -70.16 -26.96
C PRO A 453 3.61 -70.56 -27.33
N ALA A 454 4.36 -71.00 -26.31
CA ALA A 454 5.48 -71.98 -26.34
C ALA A 454 6.95 -71.55 -26.66
N SER A 455 7.81 -72.01 -25.74
CA SER A 455 9.24 -72.40 -25.82
C SER A 455 10.36 -71.36 -25.95
N ASP A 456 11.20 -71.37 -24.89
CA ASP A 456 12.66 -71.45 -24.86
C ASP A 456 13.58 -70.30 -25.32
N HIS A 457 14.30 -69.78 -24.32
CA HIS A 457 15.74 -69.52 -24.24
C HIS A 457 16.47 -68.52 -25.17
N ILE A 458 17.06 -67.52 -24.49
CA ILE A 458 18.48 -67.05 -24.57
C ILE A 458 18.88 -65.96 -25.61
N LEU A 459 19.27 -64.81 -25.03
CA LEU A 459 20.36 -63.86 -25.36
C LEU A 459 20.62 -63.43 -26.82
N ALA A 460 20.54 -62.12 -27.09
CA ALA A 460 21.70 -61.26 -27.43
C ALA A 460 21.28 -59.91 -28.05
N GLU A 461 22.12 -58.89 -27.82
CA GLU A 461 22.04 -57.48 -28.20
C GLU A 461 21.98 -57.21 -29.71
N ARG A 462 21.29 -56.13 -30.12
CA ARG A 462 21.87 -55.05 -30.96
C ARG A 462 20.91 -53.90 -31.29
N GLU A 463 21.52 -52.74 -31.43
CA GLU A 463 21.02 -51.40 -31.77
C GLU A 463 20.21 -51.33 -33.07
N ALA A 464 19.20 -50.44 -33.12
CA ALA A 464 18.92 -49.55 -34.26
C ALA A 464 17.79 -48.54 -33.94
N THR A 465 18.17 -47.26 -33.87
CA THR A 465 17.48 -46.07 -34.41
C THR A 465 15.96 -46.14 -34.65
N ALA A 466 15.20 -45.30 -33.93
CA ALA A 466 13.84 -44.89 -34.32
C ALA A 466 13.77 -43.36 -34.44
N THR A 467 13.33 -42.93 -35.61
CA THR A 467 13.03 -41.57 -36.05
C THR A 467 11.89 -40.96 -35.27
N TYR A 468 12.03 -39.66 -34.97
CA TYR A 468 11.00 -38.78 -34.45
C TYR A 468 9.90 -38.56 -35.50
N GLU A 469 8.64 -38.73 -35.13
CA GLU A 469 7.55 -37.92 -35.65
C GLU A 469 6.75 -37.32 -34.50
N ASP A 470 6.39 -36.08 -34.75
CA ASP A 470 5.83 -35.01 -33.95
C ASP A 470 4.33 -35.19 -33.74
N ASP A 471 3.85 -34.91 -32.52
CA ASP A 471 2.46 -34.49 -32.32
C ASP A 471 2.38 -33.57 -31.09
N SER A 472 2.35 -32.28 -31.40
CA SER A 472 2.13 -31.16 -30.49
C SER A 472 0.78 -31.26 -29.76
N ALA A 473 0.80 -31.77 -28.52
CA ALA A 473 -0.27 -31.61 -27.54
C ALA A 473 0.28 -30.86 -26.32
N HIS A 474 0.32 -29.52 -26.41
CA HIS A 474 0.48 -28.67 -25.23
C HIS A 474 -0.82 -28.73 -24.42
N GLY A 475 -1.04 -29.80 -23.66
CA GLY A 475 -2.11 -29.85 -22.68
C GLY A 475 -1.92 -28.72 -21.67
N GLU A 476 -2.87 -27.79 -21.62
CA GLU A 476 -2.83 -26.68 -20.69
C GLU A 476 -2.93 -27.22 -19.27
N LEU A 477 -1.89 -27.02 -18.46
CA LEU A 477 -1.83 -27.51 -17.07
C LEU A 477 -2.94 -26.84 -16.25
N THR A 478 -3.87 -27.65 -15.73
CA THR A 478 -4.93 -27.24 -14.80
C THR A 478 -4.47 -27.36 -13.35
N LEU A 479 -5.04 -26.55 -12.47
CA LEU A 479 -4.77 -26.52 -11.04
C LEU A 479 -5.93 -27.13 -10.25
N PRO A 480 -5.66 -27.96 -9.21
CA PRO A 480 -6.68 -28.60 -8.39
C PRO A 480 -7.22 -27.63 -7.32
N CYS A 481 -7.84 -26.54 -7.79
CA CYS A 481 -8.40 -25.47 -6.98
C CYS A 481 -9.76 -25.04 -7.50
N GLU A 482 -10.58 -24.43 -6.64
CA GLU A 482 -11.76 -23.69 -7.07
C GLU A 482 -11.43 -22.20 -7.28
N PRO A 483 -12.08 -21.50 -8.22
CA PRO A 483 -11.81 -20.10 -8.47
C PRO A 483 -12.39 -19.20 -7.37
N MET A 484 -11.84 -17.98 -7.25
CA MET A 484 -12.29 -16.98 -6.28
C MET A 484 -12.02 -15.56 -6.81
N THR A 485 -12.80 -14.58 -6.34
CA THR A 485 -12.74 -13.20 -6.84
C THR A 485 -12.01 -12.26 -5.88
N VAL A 486 -11.30 -11.26 -6.38
CA VAL A 486 -10.72 -10.17 -5.55
C VAL A 486 -11.25 -8.82 -6.01
N VAL A 487 -11.82 -8.05 -5.07
CA VAL A 487 -12.20 -6.65 -5.27
C VAL A 487 -11.16 -5.74 -4.62
N TYR A 488 -10.73 -4.69 -5.32
CA TYR A 488 -9.61 -3.85 -4.85
C TYR A 488 -9.66 -2.36 -5.23
N GLY A 489 -8.83 -1.57 -4.55
CA GLY A 489 -8.65 -0.13 -4.70
C GLY A 489 -7.27 0.28 -5.27
N HIS A 490 -6.70 1.39 -4.77
CA HIS A 490 -5.30 1.86 -4.93
C HIS A 490 -4.83 2.22 -6.36
N ALA A 491 -5.60 1.87 -7.37
CA ALA A 491 -5.18 1.75 -8.76
C ALA A 491 -5.60 2.90 -9.68
N ALA A 492 -5.87 4.11 -9.18
CA ALA A 492 -6.50 5.23 -9.89
C ALA A 492 -6.00 5.49 -11.32
N THR A 493 -4.69 5.36 -11.54
CA THR A 493 -4.08 5.56 -12.86
C THR A 493 -4.59 4.61 -13.93
N ARG A 494 -5.03 3.41 -13.53
CA ARG A 494 -5.63 2.40 -14.40
C ARG A 494 -7.13 2.62 -14.65
N GLY A 495 -7.77 3.47 -13.86
CA GLY A 495 -9.22 3.63 -13.93
C GLY A 495 -9.96 2.35 -13.51
N LEU A 496 -11.12 2.12 -14.12
CA LEU A 496 -11.91 0.92 -13.86
C LEU A 496 -11.18 -0.30 -14.43
N ASP A 497 -10.88 -1.29 -13.59
CA ASP A 497 -10.07 -2.46 -13.97
C ASP A 497 -10.86 -3.76 -13.72
N VAL A 498 -11.72 -4.14 -14.67
CA VAL A 498 -12.62 -5.30 -14.55
C VAL A 498 -12.04 -6.47 -15.34
N LYS A 499 -11.87 -7.61 -14.67
CA LYS A 499 -11.47 -8.90 -15.24
C LYS A 499 -12.35 -10.00 -14.64
N ARG A 500 -12.28 -11.23 -15.19
CA ARG A 500 -13.14 -12.35 -14.76
C ARG A 500 -13.11 -12.63 -13.25
N TRP A 501 -11.93 -12.58 -12.63
CA TRP A 501 -11.69 -12.93 -11.23
C TRP A 501 -11.14 -11.76 -10.39
N SER A 502 -11.09 -10.55 -10.94
CA SER A 502 -10.62 -9.39 -10.19
C SER A 502 -11.28 -8.08 -10.64
N LEU A 503 -11.72 -7.25 -9.69
CA LEU A 503 -12.39 -5.98 -9.96
C LEU A 503 -11.70 -4.82 -9.21
N GLY A 504 -11.07 -3.91 -9.94
CA GLY A 504 -10.47 -2.68 -9.42
C GLY A 504 -11.44 -1.51 -9.48
N LEU A 505 -11.81 -0.95 -8.32
CA LEU A 505 -12.84 0.07 -8.17
C LEU A 505 -12.30 1.50 -7.97
N ASP A 506 -10.99 1.67 -7.76
CA ASP A 506 -10.37 2.99 -7.72
C ASP A 506 -10.32 3.60 -9.13
N THR A 507 -11.38 4.34 -9.47
CA THR A 507 -11.53 5.01 -10.75
C THR A 507 -11.04 6.46 -10.74
N GLY A 508 -10.31 6.87 -9.68
CA GLY A 508 -9.65 8.16 -9.57
C GLY A 508 -10.56 9.33 -9.21
N CYS A 509 -11.52 9.13 -8.29
CA CYS A 509 -12.45 10.17 -7.85
C CYS A 509 -11.75 11.46 -7.41
N LEU A 510 -10.68 11.32 -6.62
CA LEU A 510 -9.83 12.43 -6.16
C LEU A 510 -9.32 13.32 -7.31
N TYR A 511 -9.10 12.74 -8.50
CA TYR A 511 -8.58 13.41 -9.68
C TYR A 511 -9.67 13.98 -10.59
N GLY A 512 -10.92 14.06 -10.10
CA GLY A 512 -12.07 14.56 -10.86
C GLY A 512 -12.59 13.58 -11.92
N ARG A 513 -12.24 12.30 -11.80
CA ARG A 513 -12.79 11.22 -12.62
C ARG A 513 -14.11 10.74 -12.01
N LYS A 514 -14.18 9.50 -11.53
CA LYS A 514 -15.42 8.92 -11.00
C LYS A 514 -15.18 8.24 -9.65
N LEU A 515 -16.24 8.05 -8.88
CA LEU A 515 -16.30 7.11 -7.76
C LEU A 515 -17.17 5.94 -8.21
N THR A 516 -16.70 4.72 -8.01
CA THR A 516 -17.36 3.50 -8.48
C THR A 516 -17.69 2.58 -7.32
N GLY A 517 -18.89 2.00 -7.36
CA GLY A 517 -19.34 0.93 -6.48
C GLY A 517 -19.72 -0.32 -7.28
N LEU A 518 -19.54 -1.48 -6.66
CA LEU A 518 -20.02 -2.78 -7.11
C LEU A 518 -21.20 -3.20 -6.22
N VAL A 519 -22.34 -3.48 -6.82
CA VAL A 519 -23.54 -3.96 -6.14
C VAL A 519 -23.67 -5.45 -6.40
N LEU A 520 -23.77 -6.24 -5.34
CA LEU A 520 -23.97 -7.69 -5.37
C LEU A 520 -25.32 -8.02 -4.73
N GLN A 521 -26.11 -8.84 -5.41
CA GLN A 521 -27.41 -9.30 -4.92
C GLN A 521 -27.70 -10.70 -5.46
N ARG A 522 -28.32 -11.58 -4.68
CA ARG A 522 -28.75 -12.88 -5.20
C ARG A 522 -29.84 -12.66 -6.25
N GLY A 523 -29.69 -13.22 -7.45
CA GLY A 523 -30.70 -13.06 -8.50
C GLY A 523 -32.02 -13.71 -8.09
N ASN A 524 -33.14 -13.01 -8.27
CA ASN A 524 -34.44 -13.69 -8.35
C ASN A 524 -34.37 -14.58 -9.60
N SER A 525 -34.45 -15.90 -9.43
CA SER A 525 -34.36 -16.86 -10.51
C SER A 525 -35.53 -16.71 -11.50
N THR A 526 -35.41 -15.78 -12.44
CA THR A 526 -36.24 -15.64 -13.64
C THR A 526 -35.40 -15.08 -14.79
N GLY A 527 -34.68 -15.98 -15.48
CA GLY A 527 -34.47 -16.02 -16.93
C GLY A 527 -33.76 -14.86 -17.64
N GLU A 528 -32.56 -15.16 -18.14
CA GLU A 528 -32.13 -15.12 -19.56
C GLU A 528 -30.65 -14.72 -19.62
N GLU A 529 -29.79 -15.72 -19.82
CA GLU A 529 -28.41 -15.52 -20.27
C GLU A 529 -28.45 -14.89 -21.66
N SER A 530 -28.24 -13.59 -21.74
CA SER A 530 -27.79 -12.95 -22.97
C SER A 530 -26.26 -13.09 -23.01
N ASP A 531 -25.80 -14.14 -23.71
CA ASP A 531 -24.46 -14.21 -24.26
C ASP A 531 -24.29 -13.05 -25.26
N GLU A 532 -23.94 -11.86 -24.75
CA GLU A 532 -23.35 -10.82 -25.59
C GLU A 532 -21.84 -11.03 -25.61
N ASP A 533 -21.40 -11.53 -26.76
CA ASP A 533 -20.03 -11.61 -27.26
C ASP A 533 -19.29 -10.28 -27.01
N ASP A 534 -18.30 -10.31 -26.13
CA ASP A 534 -17.43 -9.17 -25.82
C ASP A 534 -16.57 -8.83 -27.05
N GLY A 535 -17.10 -7.96 -27.91
CA GLY A 535 -16.35 -7.22 -28.90
C GLY A 535 -15.31 -6.34 -28.19
N ASP A 536 -14.04 -6.59 -28.53
CA ASP A 536 -12.86 -5.78 -28.24
C ASP A 536 -13.02 -4.36 -28.84
N ASP A 537 -13.74 -3.47 -28.13
CA ASP A 537 -13.71 -2.03 -28.41
C ASP A 537 -12.60 -1.40 -27.56
N GLY A 538 -11.39 -1.48 -28.10
CA GLY A 538 -10.28 -0.62 -27.71
C GLY A 538 -10.57 0.82 -28.13
N ASP A 539 -11.13 1.62 -27.22
CA ASP A 539 -11.14 3.07 -27.38
C ASP A 539 -9.72 3.63 -27.13
N GLU A 540 -9.04 3.85 -28.25
CA GLU A 540 -7.91 4.77 -28.41
C GLU A 540 -8.39 6.18 -28.07
N ASP A 541 -8.09 6.65 -26.85
CA ASP A 541 -8.10 8.09 -26.54
C ASP A 541 -6.66 8.61 -26.67
N ASP A 542 -6.49 9.49 -27.66
CA ASP A 542 -5.28 10.17 -28.12
C ASP A 542 -4.34 10.62 -26.98
N SER A 543 -3.23 9.92 -26.82
CA SER A 543 -2.03 10.48 -26.21
C SER A 543 -1.17 11.07 -27.31
N GLU A 544 -1.37 12.37 -27.58
CA GLU A 544 -0.34 13.16 -28.28
C GLU A 544 0.96 13.13 -27.47
N ASP A 545 2.01 12.94 -28.25
CA ASP A 545 3.41 12.82 -27.94
C ASP A 545 4.01 14.14 -27.45
N GLY A 546 4.86 14.03 -26.43
CA GLY A 546 5.62 15.15 -25.89
C GLY A 546 6.78 14.66 -25.02
N SER A 547 7.81 14.16 -25.68
CA SER A 547 9.11 13.89 -25.07
C SER A 547 9.84 15.18 -24.69
N GLY A 548 10.53 15.17 -23.55
CA GLY A 548 11.74 15.97 -23.34
C GLY A 548 11.57 17.18 -22.42
N ASP A 549 12.00 16.96 -21.19
CA ASP A 549 12.94 17.78 -20.41
C ASP A 549 12.66 19.27 -20.08
N GLU A 550 13.14 19.57 -18.86
CA GLU A 550 13.59 20.85 -18.30
C GLU A 550 12.57 21.70 -17.53
N GLU A 551 12.80 21.71 -16.21
CA GLU A 551 12.57 22.83 -15.32
C GLU A 551 13.18 24.11 -15.92
N GLU A 552 12.45 25.22 -15.93
CA GLU A 552 12.98 26.54 -15.54
C GLU A 552 11.86 27.58 -15.40
N ASP A 553 12.07 28.46 -14.42
CA ASP A 553 11.28 29.63 -14.07
C ASP A 553 11.14 30.64 -15.22
N ILE A 554 10.13 31.52 -15.15
CA ILE A 554 10.26 32.99 -15.27
C ILE A 554 8.88 33.66 -15.20
N ASP A 555 8.86 34.75 -14.44
CA ASP A 555 7.83 35.77 -14.27
C ASP A 555 7.28 36.35 -15.59
N ASP A 556 6.05 36.88 -15.56
CA ASP A 556 5.77 38.22 -16.09
C ASP A 556 4.39 38.73 -15.62
N GLU A 557 4.42 39.96 -15.10
CA GLU A 557 3.30 40.81 -14.70
C GLU A 557 2.73 41.61 -15.88
N GLN A 558 1.53 42.19 -15.69
CA GLN A 558 0.90 43.35 -16.39
C GLN A 558 0.40 43.09 -17.82
N ASP A 559 -0.73 43.58 -18.32
CA ASP A 559 -1.85 44.44 -17.90
C ASP A 559 -3.05 44.02 -18.80
N ASP A 560 -4.32 44.15 -18.41
CA ASP A 560 -5.15 45.23 -18.94
C ASP A 560 -6.47 45.40 -18.17
N GLU A 561 -6.80 46.67 -17.98
CA GLU A 561 -7.92 47.21 -17.20
C GLU A 561 -9.32 47.07 -17.85
N ALA A 562 -10.29 46.90 -16.95
CA ALA A 562 -11.58 47.60 -16.86
C ALA A 562 -12.56 47.63 -18.06
N ARG A 563 -13.75 47.03 -17.85
CA ARG A 563 -15.01 47.78 -17.97
C ARG A 563 -16.17 47.18 -17.16
N ALA A 564 -16.54 47.87 -16.08
CA ALA A 564 -17.78 47.66 -15.36
C ALA A 564 -19.01 48.21 -16.12
N ARG A 565 -20.06 47.39 -16.24
CA ARG A 565 -21.48 47.81 -16.37
C ARG A 565 -22.41 46.74 -15.80
N SER A 566 -23.14 47.07 -14.73
CA SER A 566 -24.33 46.36 -14.21
C SER A 566 -25.61 47.04 -14.73
N PRO A 567 -26.84 46.59 -14.37
CA PRO A 567 -27.41 45.24 -14.36
C PRO A 567 -28.75 45.18 -15.15
N SER A 568 -29.22 43.98 -15.53
CA SER A 568 -30.64 43.55 -15.50
C SER A 568 -30.89 42.38 -16.45
N ARG A 569 -31.19 41.21 -15.89
CA ARG A 569 -32.20 40.24 -16.35
C ARG A 569 -32.10 38.98 -15.49
N SER A 570 -33.10 38.75 -14.66
CA SER A 570 -33.51 37.40 -14.26
C SER A 570 -34.25 36.78 -15.46
N PRO A 571 -33.96 35.53 -15.82
CA PRO A 571 -34.86 34.41 -15.47
C PRO A 571 -34.06 33.17 -15.04
N GLU A 572 -34.42 32.54 -13.92
CA GLU A 572 -35.18 31.28 -13.85
C GLU A 572 -34.49 30.04 -14.42
N SER A 573 -34.53 28.98 -13.60
CA SER A 573 -34.04 27.61 -13.80
C SER A 573 -32.52 27.43 -13.82
N GLY A 574 -31.94 27.30 -12.62
CA GLY A 574 -30.63 26.68 -12.47
C GLY A 574 -30.69 25.26 -13.02
N ASN A 575 -29.98 25.02 -14.13
CA ASN A 575 -29.70 23.68 -14.60
C ASN A 575 -28.94 22.96 -13.47
N VAL A 576 -29.65 22.12 -12.71
CA VAL A 576 -29.03 21.17 -11.80
C VAL A 576 -28.16 20.28 -12.67
N TRP A 577 -26.85 20.47 -12.61
CA TRP A 577 -25.89 19.59 -13.28
C TRP A 577 -26.09 18.19 -12.72
N LYS A 578 -26.87 17.36 -13.41
CA LYS A 578 -26.96 15.93 -13.08
C LYS A 578 -25.60 15.34 -13.46
N PRO A 579 -24.82 14.82 -12.50
CA PRO A 579 -23.56 14.18 -12.80
C PRO A 579 -23.83 13.07 -13.82
N LYS A 580 -22.99 12.93 -14.85
CA LYS A 580 -23.08 11.78 -15.76
C LYS A 580 -22.86 10.50 -14.95
N THR A 581 -23.93 9.74 -14.71
CA THR A 581 -23.92 8.43 -14.07
C THR A 581 -23.98 7.32 -15.12
N TRP A 582 -23.42 6.16 -14.80
CA TRP A 582 -23.57 4.97 -15.64
C TRP A 582 -23.66 3.72 -14.77
N ARG A 583 -24.32 2.70 -15.33
CA ARG A 583 -24.48 1.36 -14.76
C ARG A 583 -24.10 0.33 -15.81
N ARG A 584 -23.39 -0.73 -15.40
CA ARG A 584 -23.08 -1.87 -16.27
C ARG A 584 -23.15 -3.17 -15.48
N PRO A 585 -23.65 -4.27 -16.06
CA PRO A 585 -23.48 -5.58 -15.46
C PRO A 585 -22.00 -5.94 -15.37
N ALA A 586 -21.65 -6.80 -14.42
CA ALA A 586 -20.32 -7.37 -14.29
C ALA A 586 -20.42 -8.87 -14.01
N ARG A 587 -19.44 -9.65 -14.46
CA ARG A 587 -19.27 -11.04 -14.00
C ARG A 587 -18.61 -11.02 -12.63
N PHE A 588 -19.14 -11.77 -11.67
CA PHE A 588 -18.62 -11.82 -10.31
C PHE A 588 -18.82 -13.21 -9.71
N GLY A 589 -17.84 -13.67 -8.92
CA GLY A 589 -17.90 -14.98 -8.29
C GLY A 589 -17.83 -16.13 -9.29
N ASP A 590 -17.94 -17.36 -8.79
CA ASP A 590 -18.16 -18.54 -9.62
C ASP A 590 -19.62 -18.57 -10.13
N GLU A 591 -19.89 -19.41 -11.13
CA GLU A 591 -21.25 -19.57 -11.69
C GLU A 591 -22.25 -20.18 -10.69
N GLY A 592 -21.75 -20.96 -9.71
CA GLY A 592 -22.55 -21.56 -8.65
C GLY A 592 -23.11 -20.54 -7.64
N ALA A 593 -22.46 -19.39 -7.47
CA ALA A 593 -22.85 -18.35 -6.53
C ALA A 593 -24.18 -17.68 -6.91
N ARG A 594 -24.59 -17.70 -8.19
CA ARG A 594 -25.85 -17.08 -8.66
C ARG A 594 -26.03 -15.62 -8.18
N LEU A 595 -24.92 -14.89 -8.06
CA LEU A 595 -24.91 -13.48 -7.67
C LEU A 595 -25.01 -12.61 -8.92
N GLY A 596 -26.02 -11.75 -8.96
CA GLY A 596 -26.05 -10.62 -9.88
C GLY A 596 -25.06 -9.56 -9.41
N ALA A 597 -24.28 -9.02 -10.34
CA ALA A 597 -23.34 -7.96 -10.07
C ALA A 597 -23.53 -6.77 -11.03
N GLU A 598 -23.62 -5.57 -10.47
CA GLU A 598 -23.77 -4.32 -11.21
C GLU A 598 -22.70 -3.31 -10.74
N LEU A 599 -21.97 -2.71 -11.68
CA LEU A 599 -21.09 -1.59 -11.43
C LEU A 599 -21.87 -0.28 -11.61
N VAL A 600 -21.79 0.60 -10.62
CA VAL A 600 -22.43 1.92 -10.63
C VAL A 600 -21.38 2.97 -10.37
N SER A 601 -21.43 4.09 -11.11
CA SER A 601 -20.39 5.10 -11.03
C SER A 601 -20.93 6.51 -11.17
N VAL A 602 -20.41 7.43 -10.36
CA VAL A 602 -20.76 8.85 -10.35
C VAL A 602 -19.53 9.72 -10.61
N ARG A 603 -19.71 10.83 -11.32
CA ARG A 603 -18.62 11.77 -11.59
C ARG A 603 -18.23 12.55 -10.34
N CYS A 604 -16.93 12.70 -10.10
CA CYS A 604 -16.39 13.48 -8.99
C CYS A 604 -15.95 14.87 -9.44
N PRO A 605 -16.07 15.90 -8.57
CA PRO A 605 -15.45 17.20 -8.81
C PRO A 605 -13.92 17.08 -8.73
N LYS A 606 -13.19 17.99 -9.39
CA LYS A 606 -11.74 18.05 -9.21
C LYS A 606 -11.44 18.60 -7.80
N LYS A 607 -10.34 18.15 -7.19
CA LYS A 607 -9.90 18.62 -5.86
C LYS A 607 -9.87 20.16 -5.74
N GLY A 608 -9.43 20.87 -6.78
CA GLY A 608 -9.38 22.34 -6.79
C GLY A 608 -10.74 23.03 -6.70
N ASP A 609 -11.82 22.33 -7.10
CA ASP A 609 -13.18 22.88 -7.13
C ASP A 609 -13.90 22.73 -5.77
N LEU A 610 -13.32 21.98 -4.83
CA LEU A 610 -13.92 21.69 -3.51
C LEU A 610 -13.90 22.91 -2.58
N ALA A 611 -12.90 23.79 -2.71
CA ALA A 611 -12.74 24.97 -1.87
C ALA A 611 -13.78 26.07 -2.13
N LEU A 612 -14.56 26.00 -3.22
CA LEU A 612 -15.55 27.01 -3.58
C LEU A 612 -16.98 26.68 -3.12
N HIS A 613 -17.21 25.48 -2.57
CA HIS A 613 -18.56 24.96 -2.35
C HIS A 613 -18.74 24.18 -1.03
N GLU A 614 -17.77 24.25 -0.10
CA GLU A 614 -17.81 23.56 1.20
C GLU A 614 -17.87 24.51 2.42
N ASP A 615 -18.03 25.82 2.21
CA ASP A 615 -18.38 26.78 3.28
C ASP A 615 -19.91 26.91 3.49
#